data_AF-A0A1G3AW40-F1
#
_entry.id   AF-A0A1G3AW40-F1
#
_cell.length_a   1.000
_cell.length_b   1.000
_cell.length_c   1.000
_cell.angle_alpha   90.00
_cell.angle_beta   90.00
_cell.angle_gamma   90.00
#
_symmetry.space_group_name_H-M   'P 1'
#
loop_
_entity.id
_entity.type
_entity.pdbx_description
1 polymer ?
#
loop_
_entity_poly.entity_id
_entity_poly.type
_entity_poly.pdbx_seq_one_letter_code
_entity_poly.pdbx_strand_id
1 'polypeptide(L)'
;MTVLALKIHTFEEFPQDYAKVQVNLGNAYWRLSCIRDKDANVGRSIVCYREALRVFTKENLPIYCIITSIALADSLFLKGDLQGALGVMNDMIPVAEKENFPRLEWYRQFYKSLKSQN
;
A
#
# COMPACT_ATOMS: atom_id res chain seq x y z
N MET A 1 -16.82 -14.76 30.37
CA MET A 1 -15.56 -14.50 29.63
C MET A 1 -15.61 -15.21 28.28
N THR A 2 -16.23 -14.62 27.24
CA THR A 2 -16.36 -15.27 25.92
C THR A 2 -16.24 -14.28 24.74
N VAL A 3 -15.39 -13.25 24.88
CA VAL A 3 -15.10 -12.30 23.77
C VAL A 3 -13.79 -12.60 23.02
N LEU A 4 -13.16 -13.76 23.27
CA LEU A 4 -11.98 -14.18 22.51
C LEU A 4 -12.32 -15.03 21.27
N ALA A 5 -13.54 -15.54 21.16
CA ALA A 5 -13.90 -16.50 20.11
C ALA A 5 -14.09 -15.90 18.70
N LEU A 6 -14.25 -14.57 18.55
CA LEU A 6 -14.45 -13.92 17.25
C LEU A 6 -13.21 -13.18 16.72
N LYS A 7 -12.07 -13.27 17.43
CA LYS A 7 -10.89 -12.45 17.14
C LYS A 7 -9.74 -13.18 16.43
N ILE A 8 -9.86 -14.49 16.19
CA ILE A 8 -8.72 -15.34 15.79
C ILE A 8 -9.10 -16.44 14.78
N HIS A 9 -9.88 -16.15 13.73
CA HIS A 9 -10.16 -17.14 12.66
C HIS A 9 -9.81 -16.66 11.25
N THR A 10 -9.16 -15.50 11.08
CA THR A 10 -8.90 -14.94 9.74
C THR A 10 -7.44 -14.57 9.48
N PHE A 11 -6.63 -14.28 10.49
CA PHE A 11 -5.22 -13.93 10.29
C PHE A 11 -4.31 -15.17 10.11
N GLU A 12 -4.52 -16.22 10.90
CA GLU A 12 -3.63 -17.39 10.94
C GLU A 12 -3.96 -18.42 9.86
N GLU A 13 -5.24 -18.59 9.50
CA GLU A 13 -5.67 -19.59 8.52
C GLU A 13 -5.64 -19.07 7.08
N PHE A 14 -5.89 -17.77 6.86
CA PHE A 14 -5.98 -17.17 5.50
C PHE A 14 -5.28 -15.80 5.41
N PRO A 15 -3.97 -15.72 5.70
CA PRO A 15 -3.24 -14.45 5.76
C PRO A 15 -3.31 -13.67 4.44
N GLN A 16 -3.30 -14.37 3.29
CA GLN A 16 -3.37 -13.73 1.98
C GLN A 16 -4.73 -13.08 1.72
N ASP A 17 -5.82 -13.73 2.11
CA ASP A 17 -7.16 -13.19 1.88
C ASP A 17 -7.45 -12.03 2.84
N TYR A 18 -6.95 -12.10 4.07
CA TYR A 18 -6.91 -10.95 4.96
C TYR A 18 -6.17 -9.76 4.33
N ALA A 19 -5.00 -9.98 3.76
CA ALA A 19 -4.23 -8.92 3.10
C ALA A 19 -4.96 -8.33 1.88
N LYS A 20 -5.63 -9.16 1.07
CA LYS A 20 -6.50 -8.68 -0.03
C LYS A 20 -7.66 -7.82 0.48
N VAL A 21 -8.30 -8.22 1.58
CA VAL A 21 -9.36 -7.42 2.22
C VAL A 21 -8.81 -6.07 2.66
N GLN A 22 -7.63 -6.04 3.27
CA GLN A 22 -6.98 -4.79 3.67
C GLN A 22 -6.66 -3.91 2.45
N VAL A 23 -6.15 -4.46 1.34
CA VAL A 23 -5.96 -3.70 0.10
C VAL A 23 -7.26 -3.11 -0.41
N ASN A 24 -8.34 -3.89 -0.41
CA ASN A 24 -9.66 -3.42 -0.87
C ASN A 24 -10.23 -2.31 0.01
N LEU A 25 -10.09 -2.43 1.34
CA LEU A 25 -10.46 -1.38 2.29
C LEU A 25 -9.61 -0.12 2.07
N GLY A 26 -8.30 -0.29 1.87
CA GLY A 26 -7.40 0.82 1.56
C GLY A 26 -7.83 1.58 0.31
N ASN A 27 -8.17 0.86 -0.77
CA ASN A 27 -8.66 1.44 -2.01
C ASN A 27 -9.99 2.19 -1.82
N ALA A 28 -10.90 1.62 -1.03
CA ALA A 28 -12.19 2.26 -0.72
C ALA A 28 -11.99 3.57 0.06
N TYR A 29 -11.12 3.57 1.07
CA TYR A 29 -10.79 4.77 1.84
C TYR A 29 -10.06 5.81 0.98
N TRP A 30 -9.09 5.41 0.16
CA TRP A 30 -8.41 6.33 -0.74
C TRP A 30 -9.40 7.02 -1.68
N ARG A 31 -10.32 6.27 -2.30
CA ARG A 31 -11.38 6.84 -3.15
C ARG A 31 -12.30 7.78 -2.36
N LEU A 32 -12.68 7.39 -1.15
CA LEU A 32 -13.54 8.22 -0.29
C LEU A 32 -12.85 9.53 0.09
N SER A 33 -11.52 9.53 0.25
CA SER A 33 -10.76 10.74 0.56
C SER A 33 -10.82 11.82 -0.53
N CYS A 34 -11.06 11.42 -1.78
CA CYS A 34 -11.28 12.35 -2.89
C CYS A 34 -12.69 12.98 -2.87
N ILE A 35 -13.60 12.44 -2.04
CA ILE A 35 -15.01 12.86 -1.96
C ILE A 35 -15.27 13.62 -0.66
N ARG A 36 -14.79 13.10 0.49
CA ARG A 36 -15.00 13.67 1.82
C ARG A 36 -13.96 13.21 2.83
N ASP A 37 -13.88 13.95 3.94
CA ASP A 37 -13.04 13.63 5.11
C ASP A 37 -11.61 13.22 4.71
N LYS A 38 -11.00 14.01 3.82
CA LYS A 38 -9.75 13.68 3.11
C LYS A 38 -8.70 13.10 4.07
N ASP A 39 -8.31 13.86 5.08
CA ASP A 39 -7.19 13.48 5.96
C ASP A 39 -7.47 12.19 6.76
N ALA A 40 -8.71 12.02 7.23
CA ALA A 40 -9.12 10.83 7.96
C ALA A 40 -9.11 9.59 7.06
N ASN A 41 -9.66 9.71 5.85
CA ASN A 41 -9.76 8.61 4.91
C ASN A 41 -8.39 8.24 4.30
N VAL A 42 -7.55 9.22 3.96
CA VAL A 42 -6.15 8.94 3.57
C VAL A 42 -5.39 8.28 4.72
N GLY A 43 -5.59 8.72 5.96
CA GLY A 43 -5.00 8.06 7.13
C GLY A 43 -5.39 6.58 7.24
N ARG A 44 -6.67 6.27 7.01
CA ARG A 44 -7.17 4.88 7.02
C ARG A 44 -6.63 4.06 5.86
N SER A 45 -6.50 4.62 4.65
CA SER A 45 -5.93 3.89 3.51
C SER A 45 -4.49 3.47 3.77
N ILE A 46 -3.68 4.38 4.33
CA ILE A 46 -2.29 4.10 4.73
C ILE A 46 -2.22 2.94 5.73
N VAL A 47 -3.07 2.93 6.75
CA VAL A 47 -3.10 1.85 7.76
C VAL A 47 -3.45 0.52 7.11
N CYS A 48 -4.48 0.48 6.26
CA CYS A 48 -4.88 -0.73 5.55
C CYS A 48 -3.76 -1.29 4.66
N TYR A 49 -3.09 -0.45 3.85
CA TYR A 49 -1.99 -0.92 3.01
C TYR A 49 -0.80 -1.42 3.82
N ARG A 50 -0.47 -0.78 4.94
CA ARG A 50 0.58 -1.26 5.85
C ARG A 50 0.23 -2.62 6.44
N GLU A 51 -1.02 -2.85 6.82
CA GLU A 51 -1.47 -4.16 7.31
C GLU A 51 -1.38 -5.24 6.23
N ALA A 52 -1.75 -4.94 4.98
CA ALA A 52 -1.58 -5.87 3.86
C ALA A 52 -0.10 -6.21 3.59
N LEU A 53 0.79 -5.23 3.71
CA LEU A 53 2.25 -5.41 3.53
C LEU A 53 2.92 -6.21 4.66
N ARG A 54 2.22 -6.54 5.75
CA ARG A 54 2.71 -7.53 6.72
C ARG A 54 2.68 -8.96 6.18
N VAL A 55 1.86 -9.20 5.15
CA VAL A 55 1.71 -10.50 4.49
C VAL A 55 2.33 -10.48 3.10
N PHE A 56 2.11 -9.42 2.32
CA PHE A 56 2.73 -9.24 1.01
C PHE A 56 4.13 -8.66 1.17
N THR A 57 5.14 -9.51 1.04
CA THR A 57 6.55 -9.13 1.21
C THR A 57 7.30 -9.16 -0.12
N LYS A 58 8.54 -8.64 -0.11
CA LYS A 58 9.39 -8.65 -1.31
C LYS A 58 9.79 -10.07 -1.71
N GLU A 59 9.78 -11.00 -0.76
CA GLU A 59 10.13 -12.41 -0.93
C GLU A 59 8.89 -13.28 -1.17
N ASN A 60 7.73 -12.89 -0.64
CA ASN A 60 6.49 -13.64 -0.72
C ASN A 60 5.38 -12.80 -1.35
N LEU A 61 4.91 -13.24 -2.53
CA LEU A 61 3.94 -12.51 -3.36
C LEU A 61 4.45 -11.12 -3.79
N PRO A 62 5.62 -11.02 -4.45
CA PRO A 62 6.29 -9.75 -4.73
C PRO A 62 5.46 -8.82 -5.62
N ILE A 63 4.67 -9.37 -6.56
CA ILE A 63 3.73 -8.58 -7.37
C ILE A 63 2.69 -7.88 -6.49
N TYR A 64 2.13 -8.57 -5.50
CA TYR A 64 1.17 -7.99 -4.55
C TYR A 64 1.84 -6.96 -3.63
N CYS A 65 3.09 -7.18 -3.25
CA CYS A 65 3.89 -6.21 -2.50
C CYS A 65 4.11 -4.91 -3.29
N ILE A 66 4.46 -5.02 -4.58
CA ILE A 66 4.68 -3.87 -5.48
C ILE A 66 3.40 -3.04 -5.62
N ILE A 67 2.27 -3.66 -6.00
CA ILE A 67 1.01 -2.92 -6.22
C ILE A 67 0.50 -2.25 -4.94
N THR A 68 0.64 -2.93 -3.80
CA THR A 68 0.19 -2.40 -2.51
C THR A 68 1.07 -1.24 -2.06
N SER A 69 2.38 -1.34 -2.28
CA SER A 69 3.33 -0.26 -1.99
C SER A 69 3.13 0.96 -2.88
N ILE A 70 2.75 0.78 -4.14
CA ILE A 70 2.35 1.90 -5.02
C ILE A 70 1.13 2.63 -4.44
N ALA A 71 0.08 1.89 -4.06
CA ALA A 71 -1.12 2.48 -3.48
C ALA A 71 -0.85 3.18 -2.12
N LEU A 72 0.10 2.64 -1.35
CA LEU A 72 0.61 3.27 -0.14
C LEU A 72 1.34 4.58 -0.46
N ALA A 73 2.23 4.60 -1.45
CA ALA A 73 2.96 5.79 -1.87
C ALA A 73 1.99 6.89 -2.37
N ASP A 74 0.98 6.52 -3.16
CA ASP A 74 -0.06 7.44 -3.61
C ASP A 74 -0.85 8.05 -2.43
N SER A 75 -1.13 7.25 -1.40
CA SER A 75 -1.80 7.72 -0.19
C SER A 75 -0.91 8.65 0.64
N LEU A 76 0.37 8.33 0.78
CA LEU A 76 1.34 9.18 1.49
C LEU A 76 1.50 10.52 0.77
N PHE A 77 1.63 10.50 -0.56
CA PHE A 77 1.68 11.70 -1.38
C PHE A 77 0.42 12.55 -1.21
N LEU A 78 -0.78 11.95 -1.24
CA LEU A 78 -2.04 12.67 -1.04
C LEU A 78 -2.16 13.31 0.36
N LYS A 79 -1.51 12.71 1.36
CA LYS A 79 -1.39 13.23 2.73
C LYS A 79 -0.38 14.39 2.85
N GLY A 80 0.41 14.65 1.80
CA GLY A 80 1.52 15.62 1.83
C GLY A 80 2.84 15.03 2.32
N ASP A 81 2.94 13.71 2.54
CA ASP A 81 4.17 13.02 2.92
C ASP A 81 4.94 12.54 1.68
N LEU A 82 5.52 13.50 0.96
CA LEU A 82 6.30 13.22 -0.24
C LEU A 82 7.56 12.38 0.08
N GLN A 83 8.20 12.65 1.21
CA GLN A 83 9.40 11.91 1.62
C GLN A 83 9.09 10.43 1.86
N GLY A 84 8.00 10.14 2.57
CA GLY A 84 7.51 8.78 2.79
C GLY A 84 7.14 8.08 1.48
N ALA A 85 6.42 8.76 0.57
CA ALA A 85 6.07 8.22 -0.74
C ALA A 85 7.31 7.83 -1.56
N LEU A 86 8.30 8.72 -1.64
CA LEU A 86 9.56 8.45 -2.35
C LEU A 86 10.35 7.31 -1.69
N GLY A 87 10.37 7.24 -0.36
CA GLY A 87 11.00 6.15 0.37
C GLY A 87 10.43 4.79 -0.01
N VAL A 88 9.09 4.66 0.05
CA VAL A 88 8.39 3.42 -0.32
C VAL A 88 8.71 3.00 -1.76
N MET A 89 8.75 3.95 -2.70
CA MET A 89 8.98 3.64 -4.11
C MET A 89 10.42 3.25 -4.41
N ASN A 90 11.41 3.95 -3.82
CA ASN A 90 12.82 3.58 -3.96
C ASN A 90 13.07 2.15 -3.48
N ASP A 91 12.38 1.73 -2.41
CA ASP A 91 12.45 0.38 -1.87
C ASP A 91 11.83 -0.68 -2.78
N MET A 92 10.88 -0.30 -3.64
CA MET A 92 10.14 -1.20 -4.54
C MET A 92 10.72 -1.29 -5.95
N ILE A 93 11.45 -0.27 -6.42
CA ILE A 93 12.01 -0.26 -7.79
C ILE A 93 12.84 -1.51 -8.07
N PRO A 94 13.81 -1.93 -7.22
CA PRO A 94 14.60 -3.14 -7.48
C PRO A 94 13.76 -4.42 -7.51
N VAL A 95 12.69 -4.48 -6.71
CA VAL A 95 11.76 -5.62 -6.69
C VAL A 95 10.97 -5.67 -7.99
N ALA A 96 10.46 -4.51 -8.44
CA ALA A 96 9.72 -4.40 -9.69
C ALA A 96 10.60 -4.68 -10.92
N GLU A 97 11.88 -4.33 -10.90
CA GLU A 97 12.85 -4.73 -11.93
C GLU A 97 13.00 -6.25 -12.00
N LYS A 98 13.27 -6.88 -10.85
CA LYS A 98 13.44 -8.34 -10.76
C LYS A 98 12.22 -9.11 -11.26
N GLU A 99 11.03 -8.63 -10.93
CA GLU A 99 9.77 -9.28 -11.29
C GLU A 99 9.26 -8.90 -12.71
N ASN A 100 10.02 -8.12 -13.48
CA ASN A 100 9.59 -7.58 -14.79
C ASN A 100 8.22 -6.88 -14.72
N PHE A 101 7.98 -6.12 -13.66
CA PHE A 101 6.68 -5.55 -13.38
C PHE A 101 6.26 -4.55 -14.47
N PRO A 102 5.07 -4.72 -15.08
CA PRO A 102 4.58 -3.80 -16.08
C PRO A 102 4.47 -2.38 -15.53
N ARG A 103 4.79 -1.39 -16.37
CA ARG A 103 4.73 0.05 -16.01
C ARG A 103 5.79 0.52 -15.01
N LEU A 104 6.80 -0.28 -14.68
CA LEU A 104 7.95 0.16 -13.87
C LEU A 104 8.52 1.50 -14.36
N GLU A 105 8.70 1.64 -15.67
CA GLU A 105 9.28 2.87 -16.23
C GLU A 105 8.38 4.09 -16.03
N TRP A 106 7.06 3.91 -16.08
CA TRP A 106 6.12 4.99 -15.75
C TRP A 106 6.31 5.44 -14.29
N TYR A 107 6.37 4.50 -13.35
CA TYR A 107 6.59 4.85 -11.95
C TYR A 107 7.96 5.50 -11.73
N ARG A 108 9.02 4.99 -12.37
CA ARG A 108 10.36 5.58 -12.29
C ARG A 108 10.36 7.04 -12.72
N GLN A 109 9.74 7.36 -13.86
CA GLN A 109 9.68 8.73 -14.36
C GLN A 109 8.80 9.63 -13.50
N PHE A 110 7.64 9.12 -13.06
CA PHE A 110 6.74 9.85 -12.16
C PHE A 110 7.43 10.25 -10.85
N TYR A 111 8.07 9.30 -10.14
CA TYR A 111 8.73 9.63 -8.88
C TYR A 111 10.02 10.43 -9.06
N LYS A 112 10.71 10.28 -10.20
CA LYS A 112 11.85 11.15 -10.57
C LYS A 112 11.40 12.60 -10.75
N SER A 113 10.25 12.84 -11.39
CA SER A 113 9.74 14.21 -11.59
C SER A 113 9.32 14.85 -10.27
N LEU A 114 8.70 14.09 -9.36
CA LEU A 114 8.35 14.58 -8.01
C LEU A 114 9.56 15.02 -7.19
N LYS A 115 10.70 14.31 -7.33
CA LYS A 115 11.95 14.68 -6.64
C LYS A 115 12.56 15.99 -7.16
N SER A 116 12.35 16.32 -8.43
CA SER A 116 12.89 17.54 -9.05
C SER A 116 12.09 18.82 -8.79
N GLN A 117 10.94 18.73 -8.13
CA GLN A 117 10.05 19.85 -7.83
C GLN A 117 10.22 20.43 -6.41
N ASN A 118 11.16 19.88 -5.62
CA ASN A 118 11.58 20.35 -4.30
C ASN A 118 13.04 20.81 -4.34
#